data_AF-A0A7L8V112-F1
#
_entry.id   AF-A0A7L8V112-F1
#
_cell.length_a   1.000
_cell.length_b   1.000
_cell.length_c   1.000
_cell.angle_alpha   90.00
_cell.angle_beta   90.00
_cell.angle_gamma   90.00
#
_symmetry.space_group_name_H-M   'P 1'
#
loop_
_entity.id
_entity.type
_entity.pdbx_description
1 polymer ?
#
loop_
_entity_poly.entity_id
_entity_poly.type
_entity_poly.pdbx_seq_one_letter_code
_entity_poly.pdbx_strand_id
1 'polypeptide(L)'
;MTNPTVGEIIKAQVTDENDAYFFAQVDGYTYEVDKLELEKPLKLGGFVTGFAYENENHKLQITKKIPTVQKDSYGWGTVVATRHDLGVFVAIGLPNKDLVVSLDDLPTITTLWPQKGDRLMVAMKSDSKGRLWGEIAQQSIFDAVSRRAPEEMKSKKVKATVYRNKIAGTLIVTEEYYLGFIHPSQRYDEPRLGQVVDARVIGVREDGSLNLSVKPLAYKTMDEDAQFLLLQLQRRADHFLPFNDKSAPEAIKKQFGFSKSQFKRALGHLYKARLITQVDQGIQLVESDDTTN
;
A
#
# COMPACT_ATOMS: atom_id res chain seq x y z
N MET A 1 37.57 1.67 -20.95
CA MET A 1 36.85 0.39 -20.86
C MET A 1 35.38 0.73 -20.78
N THR A 2 34.57 0.20 -21.68
CA THR A 2 33.10 0.27 -21.61
C THR A 2 32.62 -0.51 -20.38
N ASN A 3 31.48 -0.16 -19.78
CA ASN A 3 30.91 -0.96 -18.69
C ASN A 3 30.19 -2.21 -19.27
N PRO A 4 30.04 -3.30 -18.50
CA PRO A 4 29.20 -4.42 -18.92
C PRO A 4 27.75 -3.97 -19.12
N THR A 5 27.09 -4.52 -20.12
CA THR A 5 25.68 -4.26 -20.41
C THR A 5 24.80 -4.98 -19.39
N VAL A 6 24.11 -4.22 -18.55
CA VAL A 6 23.17 -4.73 -17.54
C VAL A 6 21.88 -3.90 -17.55
N GLY A 7 20.78 -4.50 -17.12
CA GLY A 7 19.47 -3.85 -17.08
C GLY A 7 18.72 -3.90 -18.42
N GLU A 8 19.21 -4.66 -19.40
CA GLU A 8 18.69 -4.72 -20.77
C GLU A 8 18.70 -6.15 -21.30
N ILE A 9 17.92 -6.41 -22.36
CA ILE A 9 17.89 -7.70 -23.05
C ILE A 9 19.05 -7.73 -24.06
N ILE A 10 19.94 -8.70 -23.91
CA ILE A 10 21.09 -8.89 -24.80
C ILE A 10 21.02 -10.23 -25.52
N LYS A 11 21.75 -10.33 -26.63
CA LYS A 11 22.03 -11.57 -27.34
C LYS A 11 23.53 -11.86 -27.25
N ALA A 12 23.90 -12.96 -26.59
CA ALA A 12 25.29 -13.35 -26.36
C ALA A 12 25.60 -14.72 -26.96
N GLN A 13 26.84 -14.94 -27.37
CA GLN A 13 27.28 -16.22 -27.94
C GLN A 13 27.74 -17.16 -26.84
N VAL A 14 27.24 -18.40 -26.80
CA VAL A 14 27.67 -19.41 -25.83
C VAL A 14 29.05 -19.91 -26.21
N THR A 15 30.01 -19.74 -25.31
CA THR A 15 31.43 -20.02 -25.54
C THR A 15 31.94 -21.20 -24.73
N ASP A 16 31.39 -21.42 -23.54
CA ASP A 16 31.85 -22.46 -22.61
C ASP A 16 30.70 -22.93 -21.69
N GLU A 17 30.93 -24.00 -20.94
CA GLU A 17 30.00 -24.50 -19.92
C GLU A 17 30.72 -25.25 -18.78
N ASN A 18 30.09 -25.28 -17.61
CA ASN A 18 30.47 -26.17 -16.51
C ASN A 18 29.25 -26.95 -16.00
N ASP A 19 29.35 -27.63 -14.85
CA ASP A 19 28.24 -28.44 -14.33
C ASP A 19 26.96 -27.64 -14.05
N ALA A 20 27.06 -26.36 -13.67
CA ALA A 20 25.93 -25.53 -13.24
C ALA A 20 25.51 -24.45 -14.24
N TYR A 21 26.44 -23.95 -15.06
CA TYR A 21 26.24 -22.76 -15.90
C TYR A 21 26.72 -22.97 -17.33
N PHE A 22 26.05 -22.30 -18.28
CA PHE A 22 26.63 -21.93 -19.56
C PHE A 22 27.27 -20.55 -19.46
N PHE A 23 28.35 -20.31 -20.21
CA PHE A 23 29.02 -19.01 -20.29
C PHE A 23 28.79 -18.40 -21.68
N ALA A 24 28.14 -17.23 -21.71
CA ALA A 24 27.84 -16.51 -22.94
C ALA A 24 28.60 -15.18 -23.00
N GLN A 25 29.22 -14.88 -24.14
CA GLN A 25 30.07 -13.71 -24.32
C GLN A 25 29.43 -12.69 -25.29
N VAL A 26 29.53 -11.41 -24.95
CA VAL A 26 29.20 -10.27 -25.82
C VAL A 26 30.04 -9.06 -25.39
N ASP A 27 30.53 -8.28 -26.35
CA ASP A 27 31.31 -7.06 -26.11
C ASP A 27 32.50 -7.22 -25.14
N GLY A 28 33.12 -8.40 -25.13
CA GLY A 28 34.27 -8.71 -24.26
C GLY A 28 33.90 -9.11 -22.82
N TYR A 29 32.61 -9.20 -22.48
CA TYR A 29 32.11 -9.62 -21.17
C TYR A 29 31.49 -11.01 -21.22
N THR A 30 31.72 -11.80 -20.16
CA THR A 30 31.16 -13.15 -19.99
C THR A 30 30.04 -13.13 -18.98
N TYR A 31 28.89 -13.69 -19.35
CA TYR A 31 27.69 -13.80 -18.54
C TYR A 31 27.38 -15.27 -18.27
N GLU A 32 27.02 -15.60 -17.04
CA GLU A 32 26.55 -16.93 -16.64
C GLU A 32 25.06 -17.10 -16.99
N VAL A 33 24.69 -18.27 -17.49
CA VAL A 33 23.29 -18.68 -17.70
C VAL A 33 23.08 -19.95 -16.90
N ASP A 34 22.16 -19.90 -15.93
CA ASP A 34 21.86 -21.05 -15.07
C ASP A 34 21.23 -22.18 -15.87
N LYS A 35 21.85 -23.37 -15.82
CA LYS A 35 21.33 -24.56 -16.51
C LYS A 35 19.95 -24.98 -16.01
N LEU A 36 19.64 -24.74 -14.74
CA LEU A 36 18.35 -25.05 -14.13
C LEU A 36 17.20 -24.18 -14.67
N GLU A 37 17.52 -23.04 -15.27
CA GLU A 37 16.50 -22.16 -15.87
C GLU A 37 16.05 -22.64 -17.25
N LEU A 38 16.83 -23.50 -17.91
CA LEU A 38 16.65 -23.83 -19.30
C LEU A 38 15.86 -25.14 -19.46
N GLU A 39 14.81 -25.12 -20.28
CA GLU A 39 14.08 -26.34 -20.67
C GLU A 39 14.94 -27.29 -21.50
N LYS A 40 15.91 -26.74 -22.25
CA LYS A 40 16.83 -27.48 -23.12
C LYS A 40 18.23 -26.88 -23.00
N PRO A 41 19.28 -27.71 -22.99
CA PRO A 41 20.65 -27.22 -22.95
C PRO A 41 20.95 -26.34 -24.17
N LEU A 42 21.76 -25.30 -23.94
CA LEU A 42 22.27 -24.46 -25.03
C LEU A 42 23.36 -25.21 -25.79
N LYS A 43 23.60 -24.80 -27.04
CA LYS A 43 24.69 -25.34 -27.87
C LYS A 43 25.89 -24.40 -27.81
N LEU A 44 27.08 -24.95 -27.60
CA LEU A 44 28.34 -24.22 -27.76
C LEU A 44 28.42 -23.63 -29.18
N GLY A 45 28.91 -22.39 -29.27
CA GLY A 45 28.92 -21.58 -30.49
C GLY A 45 27.56 -20.97 -30.88
N GLY A 46 26.46 -21.42 -30.26
CA GLY A 46 25.11 -20.88 -30.45
C GLY A 46 24.90 -19.54 -29.73
N PHE A 47 23.68 -19.02 -29.78
CA PHE A 47 23.33 -17.74 -29.14
C PHE A 47 22.22 -17.91 -28.10
N VAL A 48 22.31 -17.14 -27.03
CA VAL A 48 21.27 -16.99 -26.02
C VAL A 48 20.83 -15.53 -25.96
N THR A 49 19.51 -15.33 -25.97
CA THR A 49 18.89 -14.01 -25.73
C THR A 49 18.23 -14.00 -24.36
N GLY A 50 18.49 -12.99 -23.53
CA GLY A 50 17.88 -12.87 -22.21
C GLY A 50 18.24 -11.55 -21.53
N PHE A 51 17.72 -11.35 -20.33
CA PHE A 51 17.95 -10.15 -19.54
C PHE A 51 19.31 -10.22 -18.82
N ALA A 52 20.17 -9.24 -19.05
CA ALA A 52 21.49 -9.16 -18.43
C ALA A 52 21.45 -8.39 -17.11
N TYR A 53 22.07 -8.94 -16.07
CA TYR A 53 22.19 -8.29 -14.76
C TYR A 53 23.44 -8.76 -14.02
N GLU A 54 23.78 -8.06 -12.93
CA GLU A 54 24.80 -8.49 -11.99
C GLU A 54 24.12 -9.00 -10.71
N ASN A 55 24.39 -10.24 -10.33
CA ASN A 55 23.80 -10.86 -9.13
C ASN A 55 24.42 -10.31 -7.83
N GLU A 56 23.98 -10.83 -6.68
CA GLU A 56 24.51 -10.44 -5.37
C GLU A 56 26.00 -10.79 -5.13
N ASN A 57 26.54 -11.75 -5.90
CA ASN A 57 27.93 -12.22 -5.82
C ASN A 57 28.85 -11.54 -6.84
N HIS A 58 28.44 -10.42 -7.43
CA HIS A 58 29.18 -9.68 -8.46
C HIS A 58 29.48 -10.50 -9.73
N LYS A 59 28.60 -11.44 -10.07
CA LYS A 59 28.66 -12.20 -11.33
C LYS A 59 27.66 -11.64 -12.32
N LEU A 60 28.11 -11.44 -13.56
CA LEU A 60 27.25 -11.09 -14.68
C LEU A 60 26.45 -12.33 -15.08
N GLN A 61 25.14 -12.18 -15.21
CA GLN A 61 24.22 -13.27 -15.54
C GLN A 61 23.24 -12.85 -16.63
N ILE A 62 22.79 -13.84 -17.41
CA ILE A 62 21.68 -13.72 -18.33
C ILE A 62 20.57 -14.65 -17.85
N THR A 63 19.37 -14.10 -17.66
CA THR A 63 18.17 -14.87 -17.30
C THR A 63 17.13 -14.82 -18.43
N LYS A 64 16.38 -15.91 -18.61
CA LYS A 64 15.20 -15.98 -19.48
C LYS A 64 13.95 -15.44 -18.80
N LYS A 65 13.93 -15.38 -17.46
CA LYS A 65 12.90 -14.76 -16.64
C LYS A 65 13.07 -13.24 -16.65
N ILE A 66 12.58 -12.62 -17.72
CA ILE A 66 12.64 -11.17 -17.89
C ILE A 66 11.76 -10.51 -16.80
N PRO A 67 12.32 -9.61 -15.96
CA PRO A 67 11.53 -8.93 -14.94
C PRO A 67 10.53 -7.95 -15.57
N THR A 68 9.40 -7.73 -14.89
CA THR A 68 8.41 -6.72 -15.29
C THR A 68 8.93 -5.30 -15.07
N VAL A 69 9.75 -5.13 -14.04
CA VAL A 69 10.48 -3.89 -13.74
C VAL A 69 11.70 -3.82 -14.65
N GLN A 70 11.78 -2.80 -15.49
CA GLN A 70 12.91 -2.55 -16.38
C GLN A 70 13.26 -1.06 -16.38
N LYS A 71 14.25 -0.67 -17.17
CA LYS A 71 14.53 0.74 -17.43
C LYS A 71 13.30 1.38 -18.08
N ASP A 72 12.85 2.50 -17.53
CA ASP A 72 11.67 3.25 -17.97
C ASP A 72 10.31 2.50 -17.90
N SER A 73 10.30 1.25 -17.41
CA SER A 73 9.08 0.44 -17.24
C SER A 73 8.87 0.14 -15.76
N TYR A 74 7.86 0.80 -15.19
CA TYR A 74 7.50 0.68 -13.80
C TYR A 74 6.72 -0.61 -13.53
N GLY A 75 7.09 -1.29 -12.45
CA GLY A 75 6.40 -2.49 -11.98
C GLY A 75 6.38 -2.56 -10.46
N TRP A 76 5.45 -3.35 -9.92
CA TRP A 76 5.39 -3.60 -8.49
C TRP A 76 6.45 -4.62 -8.07
N GLY A 77 7.25 -4.29 -7.07
CA GLY A 77 8.12 -5.22 -6.37
C GLY A 77 7.80 -5.26 -4.88
N THR A 78 8.18 -6.37 -4.24
CA THR A 78 7.94 -6.59 -2.80
C THR A 78 9.22 -6.33 -2.01
N VAL A 79 9.12 -5.56 -0.94
CA VAL A 79 10.24 -5.29 -0.05
C VAL A 79 10.62 -6.55 0.70
N VAL A 80 11.88 -6.97 0.61
CA VAL A 80 12.39 -8.20 1.25
C VAL A 80 13.32 -7.92 2.43
N ALA A 81 13.99 -6.76 2.42
CA ALA A 81 14.87 -6.32 3.49
C ALA A 81 14.98 -4.79 3.54
N THR A 82 15.34 -4.27 4.70
CA THR A 82 15.56 -2.85 4.95
C THR A 82 16.91 -2.68 5.63
N ARG A 83 17.72 -1.72 5.16
CA ARG A 83 19.03 -1.37 5.69
C ARG A 83 19.13 0.14 5.86
N HIS A 84 19.23 0.62 7.09
CA HIS A 84 19.23 2.07 7.38
C HIS A 84 20.41 2.83 6.78
N ASP A 85 21.51 2.14 6.48
CA ASP A 85 22.73 2.70 5.89
C ASP A 85 22.70 2.71 4.34
N LEU A 86 21.68 2.12 3.71
CA LEU A 86 21.64 1.95 2.26
C LEU A 86 20.27 2.23 1.63
N GLY A 87 19.18 1.73 2.24
CA GLY A 87 17.82 1.86 1.74
C GLY A 87 17.00 0.57 1.89
N VAL A 88 16.13 0.27 0.94
CA VAL A 88 15.28 -0.93 0.95
C VAL A 88 15.55 -1.83 -0.25
N PHE A 89 15.51 -3.13 -0.03
CA PHE A 89 15.69 -4.16 -1.05
C PHE A 89 14.32 -4.64 -1.53
N VAL A 90 14.11 -4.58 -2.85
CA VAL A 90 12.86 -4.86 -3.50
C VAL A 90 13.03 -6.03 -4.47
N ALA A 91 12.32 -7.12 -4.22
CA ALA A 91 12.25 -8.27 -5.11
C ALA A 91 11.40 -7.92 -6.34
N ILE A 92 12.02 -8.04 -7.51
CA ILE A 92 11.44 -7.70 -8.83
C ILE A 92 11.39 -8.90 -9.78
N GLY A 93 11.67 -10.10 -9.27
CA GLY A 93 11.63 -11.35 -10.03
C GLY A 93 12.96 -11.76 -10.67
N LEU A 94 14.05 -11.00 -10.46
CA LEU A 94 15.38 -11.45 -10.85
C LEU A 94 15.87 -12.56 -9.92
N PRO A 95 16.46 -13.65 -10.45
CA PRO A 95 17.10 -14.67 -9.63
C PRO A 95 18.29 -14.08 -8.86
N ASN A 96 18.41 -14.40 -7.56
CA ASN A 96 19.58 -14.06 -6.73
C ASN A 96 19.97 -12.56 -6.77
N LYS A 97 18.99 -11.68 -6.99
CA LYS A 97 19.19 -10.24 -7.07
C LYS A 97 17.92 -9.50 -6.69
N ASP A 98 18.02 -8.68 -5.66
CA ASP A 98 17.03 -7.66 -5.33
C ASP A 98 17.50 -6.29 -5.81
N LEU A 99 16.53 -5.44 -6.15
CA LEU A 99 16.79 -4.06 -6.55
C LEU A 99 16.84 -3.17 -5.30
N VAL A 100 17.89 -2.37 -5.16
CA VAL A 100 18.04 -1.46 -4.02
C VAL A 100 17.43 -0.11 -4.37
N VAL A 101 16.46 0.34 -3.57
CA VAL A 101 15.98 1.73 -3.57
C VAL A 101 16.79 2.50 -2.53
N SER A 102 17.46 3.57 -2.94
CA SER A 102 18.35 4.36 -2.07
C SER A 102 17.58 4.99 -0.92
N LEU A 103 18.22 5.11 0.25
CA LEU A 103 17.71 5.89 1.38
C LEU A 103 17.41 7.35 1.01
N ASP A 104 18.11 7.91 0.01
CA ASP A 104 17.90 9.28 -0.48
C ASP A 104 16.52 9.46 -1.14
N ASP A 105 15.95 8.37 -1.66
CA ASP A 105 14.63 8.34 -2.29
C ASP A 105 13.51 7.98 -1.28
N LEU A 106 13.86 7.65 -0.03
CA LEU A 106 12.92 7.27 1.02
C LEU A 106 12.51 8.47 1.90
N PRO A 107 11.39 8.37 2.65
CA PRO A 107 10.99 9.42 3.58
C PRO A 107 12.09 9.72 4.60
N THR A 108 12.29 10.99 4.94
CA THR A 108 13.26 11.41 5.97
C THR A 108 12.95 10.79 7.34
N ILE A 109 11.67 10.56 7.64
CA ILE A 109 11.22 9.92 8.87
C ILE A 109 11.33 8.40 8.69
N THR A 110 12.29 7.78 9.39
CA THR A 110 12.61 6.34 9.24
C THR A 110 11.48 5.41 9.68
N THR A 111 10.56 5.83 10.55
CA THR A 111 9.37 5.04 10.90
C THR A 111 8.38 4.90 9.74
N LEU A 112 8.49 5.75 8.71
CA LEU A 112 7.70 5.69 7.49
C LEU A 112 8.40 4.92 6.36
N TRP A 113 9.56 4.32 6.64
CA TRP A 113 10.24 3.48 5.67
C TRP A 113 9.45 2.21 5.39
N PRO A 114 9.51 1.70 4.15
CA PRO A 114 8.96 0.40 3.82
C PRO A 114 9.58 -0.71 4.68
N GLN A 115 8.74 -1.68 5.05
CA GLN A 115 9.11 -2.88 5.80
C GLN A 115 8.97 -4.12 4.92
N LYS A 116 9.56 -5.23 5.36
CA LYS A 116 9.44 -6.52 4.67
C LYS A 116 7.97 -6.88 4.44
N GLY A 117 7.62 -7.19 3.19
CA GLY A 117 6.27 -7.52 2.74
C GLY A 117 5.49 -6.34 2.14
N ASP A 118 5.94 -5.10 2.35
CA ASP A 118 5.36 -3.93 1.68
C ASP A 118 5.67 -3.96 0.18
N ARG A 119 4.92 -3.20 -0.63
CA ARG A 119 5.07 -3.17 -2.08
C ARG A 119 5.37 -1.78 -2.59
N LEU A 120 6.35 -1.67 -3.48
CA LEU A 120 6.74 -0.42 -4.13
C LEU A 120 6.60 -0.55 -5.64
N MET A 121 6.09 0.50 -6.28
CA MET A 121 6.15 0.60 -7.73
C MET A 121 7.48 1.25 -8.10
N VAL A 122 8.34 0.52 -8.81
CA VAL A 122 9.71 0.93 -9.11
C VAL A 122 10.06 0.69 -10.57
N ALA A 123 11.01 1.47 -11.10
CA ALA A 123 11.73 1.22 -12.35
C ALA A 123 13.23 1.01 -12.06
N MET A 124 13.96 0.45 -13.03
CA MET A 124 15.42 0.35 -12.91
C MET A 124 16.10 1.63 -13.38
N LYS A 125 17.07 2.10 -12.60
CA LYS A 125 18.07 3.10 -13.02
C LYS A 125 19.47 2.52 -12.86
N SER A 126 20.39 2.91 -13.74
CA SER A 126 21.81 2.56 -13.60
C SER A 126 22.60 3.77 -13.15
N ASP A 127 23.57 3.58 -12.26
CA ASP A 127 24.51 4.64 -11.92
C ASP A 127 25.72 4.69 -12.87
N SER A 128 26.61 5.67 -12.67
CA SER A 128 27.82 5.85 -13.49
C SER A 128 28.81 4.69 -13.40
N LYS A 129 28.67 3.82 -12.40
CA LYS A 129 29.47 2.59 -12.22
C LYS A 129 28.78 1.35 -12.80
N GLY A 130 27.62 1.50 -13.43
CA GLY A 130 26.85 0.40 -14.00
C GLY A 130 26.06 -0.43 -12.98
N ARG A 131 25.89 0.05 -11.74
CA ARG A 131 25.09 -0.66 -10.74
C ARG A 131 23.60 -0.37 -10.94
N LEU A 132 22.77 -1.40 -10.84
CA LEU A 132 21.31 -1.29 -10.92
C LEU A 132 20.72 -0.84 -9.58
N TRP A 133 19.88 0.19 -9.64
CA TRP A 133 19.14 0.78 -8.53
C TRP A 133 17.66 0.87 -8.87
N GLY A 134 16.83 0.94 -7.85
CA GLY A 134 15.40 1.18 -7.96
C GLY A 134 15.08 2.66 -7.89
N GLU A 135 14.25 3.13 -8.82
CA GLU A 135 13.63 4.44 -8.79
C GLU A 135 12.16 4.28 -8.42
N ILE A 136 11.71 4.94 -7.34
CA ILE A 136 10.29 4.92 -6.94
C ILE A 136 9.46 5.72 -7.94
N ALA A 137 8.31 5.17 -8.32
CA ALA A 137 7.35 5.83 -9.18
C ALA A 137 6.92 7.20 -8.62
N GLN A 138 6.99 8.22 -9.47
CA GLN A 138 6.53 9.56 -9.14
C GLN A 138 5.02 9.69 -9.36
N GLN A 139 4.46 10.82 -8.92
CA GLN A 139 3.02 11.12 -9.08
C GLN A 139 2.54 10.96 -10.52
N SER A 140 3.32 11.44 -11.49
CA SER A 140 2.98 11.38 -12.92
C SER A 140 2.78 9.95 -13.43
N ILE A 141 3.52 8.98 -12.89
CA ILE A 141 3.38 7.57 -13.23
C ILE A 141 2.04 7.04 -12.71
N PHE A 142 1.71 7.36 -11.45
CA PHE A 142 0.42 6.98 -10.86
C PHE A 142 -0.75 7.62 -11.59
N ASP A 143 -0.65 8.89 -11.96
CA ASP A 143 -1.68 9.59 -12.74
C ASP A 143 -1.88 8.89 -14.10
N ALA A 144 -0.79 8.51 -14.78
CA ALA A 144 -0.84 7.86 -16.09
C ALA A 144 -1.47 6.44 -16.07
N VAL A 145 -1.28 5.68 -14.99
CA VAL A 145 -1.88 4.33 -14.84
C VAL A 145 -3.23 4.36 -14.13
N SER A 146 -3.66 5.52 -13.63
CA SER A 146 -4.86 5.64 -12.83
C SER A 146 -6.14 5.44 -13.65
N ARG A 147 -7.18 4.98 -12.95
CA ARG A 147 -8.55 4.94 -13.45
C ARG A 147 -9.43 5.83 -12.59
N ARG A 148 -10.54 6.30 -13.16
CA ARG A 148 -11.56 7.03 -12.42
C ARG A 148 -12.44 6.02 -11.69
N ALA A 149 -12.57 6.15 -10.38
CA ALA A 149 -13.47 5.33 -9.61
C ALA A 149 -14.93 5.76 -9.86
N PRO A 150 -15.86 4.81 -10.04
CA PRO A 150 -17.27 5.15 -10.18
C PRO A 150 -17.91 5.40 -8.81
N GLU A 151 -19.04 6.12 -8.76
CA GLU A 151 -19.66 6.56 -7.50
C GLU A 151 -20.07 5.40 -6.58
N GLU A 152 -20.36 4.22 -7.13
CA GLU A 152 -20.73 3.03 -6.36
C GLU A 152 -19.57 2.47 -5.53
N MET A 153 -18.37 3.06 -5.64
CA MET A 153 -17.26 2.76 -4.73
C MET A 153 -17.52 3.30 -3.31
N LYS A 154 -18.42 4.28 -3.14
CA LYS A 154 -18.76 4.83 -1.82
C LYS A 154 -19.15 3.71 -0.83
N SER A 155 -18.63 3.79 0.39
CA SER A 155 -18.82 2.82 1.47
C SER A 155 -18.22 1.42 1.27
N LYS A 156 -17.60 1.12 0.12
CA LYS A 156 -16.90 -0.15 -0.09
C LYS A 156 -15.58 -0.18 0.69
N LYS A 157 -15.14 -1.40 1.02
CA LYS A 157 -13.80 -1.65 1.53
C LYS A 157 -12.88 -1.97 0.37
N VAL A 158 -11.67 -1.44 0.41
CA VAL A 158 -10.63 -1.62 -0.60
C VAL A 158 -9.31 -1.94 0.07
N LYS A 159 -8.49 -2.76 -0.58
CA LYS A 159 -7.06 -2.84 -0.29
C LYS A 159 -6.36 -1.79 -1.13
N ALA A 160 -5.45 -1.05 -0.51
CA ALA A 160 -4.72 0.00 -1.20
C ALA A 160 -3.29 0.11 -0.70
N THR A 161 -2.37 0.42 -1.60
CA THR A 161 -0.96 0.56 -1.33
C THR A 161 -0.61 2.04 -1.19
N VAL A 162 0.10 2.38 -0.13
CA VAL A 162 0.64 3.72 0.09
C VAL A 162 1.78 3.97 -0.88
N TYR A 163 1.67 4.99 -1.72
CA TYR A 163 2.76 5.35 -2.63
C TYR A 163 3.41 6.69 -2.29
N ARG A 164 2.77 7.53 -1.46
CA ARG A 164 3.38 8.79 -1.03
C ARG A 164 2.82 9.33 0.28
N ASN A 165 3.71 9.79 1.15
CA ASN A 165 3.38 10.51 2.37
C ASN A 165 3.53 12.02 2.17
N LYS A 166 2.56 12.80 2.62
CA LYS A 166 2.61 14.27 2.67
C LYS A 166 2.07 14.75 4.02
N ILE A 167 2.46 15.96 4.44
CA ILE A 167 1.94 16.59 5.66
C ILE A 167 0.40 16.70 5.59
N ALA A 168 -0.15 17.02 4.42
CA ALA A 168 -1.58 17.14 4.21
C ALA A 168 -2.33 15.79 4.32
N GLY A 169 -1.66 14.65 4.14
CA GLY A 169 -2.25 13.32 4.19
C GLY A 169 -1.48 12.28 3.37
N THR A 170 -2.02 11.06 3.31
CA THR A 170 -1.39 9.94 2.61
C THR A 170 -2.04 9.70 1.26
N LEU A 171 -1.23 9.62 0.21
CA LEU A 171 -1.67 9.21 -1.12
C LEU A 171 -1.48 7.71 -1.30
N ILE A 172 -2.54 7.07 -1.78
CA ILE A 172 -2.61 5.62 -1.93
C ILE A 172 -3.23 5.25 -3.27
N VAL A 173 -3.00 4.02 -3.73
CA VAL A 173 -3.58 3.47 -4.96
C VAL A 173 -4.22 2.13 -4.66
N THR A 174 -5.45 1.90 -5.14
CA THR A 174 -6.13 0.60 -4.97
C THR A 174 -5.57 -0.45 -5.92
N GLU A 175 -5.91 -1.72 -5.71
CA GLU A 175 -5.56 -2.81 -6.65
C GLU A 175 -6.14 -2.58 -8.05
N GLU A 176 -7.29 -1.91 -8.12
CA GLU A 176 -7.93 -1.46 -9.36
C GLU A 176 -7.34 -0.16 -9.92
N TYR A 177 -6.23 0.35 -9.40
CA TYR A 177 -5.61 1.60 -9.86
C TYR A 177 -6.49 2.84 -9.70
N TYR A 178 -7.36 2.87 -8.70
CA TYR A 178 -8.01 4.12 -8.28
C TYR A 178 -7.07 4.89 -7.35
N LEU A 179 -6.84 6.16 -7.66
CA LEU A 179 -6.07 7.03 -6.75
C LEU A 179 -6.94 7.39 -5.56
N GLY A 180 -6.32 7.41 -4.39
CA GLY A 180 -6.99 7.71 -3.14
C GLY A 180 -6.16 8.58 -2.21
N PHE A 181 -6.87 9.19 -1.27
CA PHE A 181 -6.30 10.08 -0.27
C PHE A 181 -6.88 9.74 1.11
N ILE A 182 -5.99 9.57 2.09
CA ILE A 182 -6.33 9.42 3.50
C ILE A 182 -5.96 10.71 4.21
N HIS A 183 -6.96 11.46 4.64
CA HIS A 183 -6.77 12.65 5.46
C HIS A 183 -6.23 12.26 6.85
N PRO A 184 -5.38 13.07 7.52
CA PRO A 184 -4.87 12.78 8.85
C PRO A 184 -5.94 12.47 9.90
N SER A 185 -7.12 13.09 9.80
CA SER A 185 -8.26 12.80 10.69
C SER A 185 -8.88 11.41 10.49
N GLN A 186 -8.57 10.73 9.38
CA GLN A 186 -9.12 9.43 8.98
C GLN A 186 -8.14 8.26 9.20
N ARG A 187 -7.05 8.51 9.94
CA ARG A 187 -6.04 7.53 10.37
C ARG A 187 -5.72 7.68 11.86
N TYR A 188 -5.18 6.64 12.49
CA TYR A 188 -4.61 6.73 13.85
C TYR A 188 -3.13 7.01 13.76
N ASP A 189 -2.42 6.12 13.06
CA ASP A 189 -1.01 6.25 12.74
C ASP A 189 -0.85 6.58 11.26
N GLU A 190 0.26 7.23 10.92
CA GLU A 190 0.64 7.47 9.53
C GLU A 190 1.04 6.16 8.84
N PRO A 191 0.33 5.72 7.79
CA PRO A 191 0.75 4.57 7.01
C PRO A 191 2.12 4.82 6.38
N ARG A 192 3.02 3.85 6.50
CA ARG A 192 4.37 3.94 5.92
C ARG A 192 4.35 3.74 4.40
N LEU A 193 5.39 4.19 3.72
CA LEU A 193 5.52 4.02 2.27
C LEU A 193 5.49 2.52 1.90
N GLY A 194 4.72 2.18 0.88
CA GLY A 194 4.54 0.81 0.38
C GLY A 194 3.60 -0.07 1.21
N GLN A 195 3.11 0.42 2.35
CA GLN A 195 2.18 -0.35 3.18
C GLN A 195 0.88 -0.61 2.43
N VAL A 196 0.43 -1.86 2.45
CA VAL A 196 -0.94 -2.22 2.05
C VAL A 196 -1.86 -2.02 3.25
N VAL A 197 -2.90 -1.21 3.06
CA VAL A 197 -3.91 -0.91 4.08
C VAL A 197 -5.29 -1.36 3.62
N ASP A 198 -6.08 -1.86 4.57
CA ASP A 198 -7.51 -2.07 4.40
C ASP A 198 -8.24 -0.77 4.72
N ALA A 199 -8.77 -0.10 3.71
CA ALA A 199 -9.43 1.19 3.84
C ALA A 199 -10.90 1.11 3.41
N ARG A 200 -11.72 2.05 3.89
CA ARG A 200 -13.10 2.25 3.46
C ARG A 200 -13.22 3.54 2.67
N VAL A 201 -13.95 3.48 1.57
CA VAL A 201 -14.30 4.65 0.77
C VAL A 201 -15.35 5.48 1.50
N ILE A 202 -15.01 6.72 1.82
CA ILE A 202 -15.92 7.69 2.46
C ILE A 202 -16.50 8.68 1.44
N GLY A 203 -15.79 8.90 0.33
CA GLY A 203 -16.28 9.73 -0.76
C GLY A 203 -15.55 9.43 -2.07
N VAL A 204 -16.19 9.79 -3.18
CA VAL A 204 -15.63 9.78 -4.53
C VAL A 204 -15.68 11.22 -5.01
N ARG A 205 -14.55 11.77 -5.44
CA ARG A 205 -14.45 13.15 -5.96
C ARG A 205 -14.85 13.19 -7.43
N GLU A 206 -15.10 14.39 -7.95
CA GLU A 206 -15.49 14.59 -9.35
C GLU A 206 -14.46 14.04 -10.34
N ASP A 207 -13.16 14.13 -10.03
CA ASP A 207 -12.08 13.56 -10.84
C ASP A 207 -12.03 12.02 -10.80
N GLY A 208 -12.83 11.37 -9.95
CA GLY A 208 -12.85 9.93 -9.73
C GLY A 208 -11.83 9.45 -8.70
N SER A 209 -11.13 10.35 -8.00
CA SER A 209 -10.26 9.98 -6.88
C SER A 209 -11.06 9.69 -5.61
N LEU A 210 -10.51 8.83 -4.75
CA LEU A 210 -11.20 8.33 -3.56
C LEU A 210 -10.75 9.07 -2.30
N ASN A 211 -11.71 9.48 -1.47
CA ASN A 211 -11.43 9.82 -0.08
C ASN A 211 -11.60 8.54 0.77
N LEU A 212 -10.58 8.20 1.55
CA LEU A 212 -10.46 6.92 2.23
C LEU A 212 -10.24 7.08 3.73
N SER A 213 -10.74 6.11 4.50
CA SER A 213 -10.57 6.02 5.95
C SER A 213 -10.10 4.64 6.36
N VAL A 214 -9.03 4.60 7.16
CA VAL A 214 -8.51 3.35 7.78
C VAL A 214 -9.02 3.19 9.21
N LYS A 215 -9.81 4.14 9.71
CA LYS A 215 -10.47 4.01 11.00
C LYS A 215 -11.58 2.97 10.94
N PRO A 216 -11.74 2.15 11.99
CA PRO A 216 -12.93 1.31 12.11
C PRO A 216 -14.17 2.19 12.16
N LEU A 217 -15.27 1.68 11.60
CA LEU A 217 -16.58 2.30 11.78
C LEU A 217 -16.85 2.47 13.28
N ALA A 218 -17.28 3.65 13.71
CA ALA A 218 -17.50 3.98 15.13
C ALA A 218 -18.35 2.90 15.84
N TYR A 219 -19.35 2.36 15.15
CA TYR A 219 -20.21 1.26 15.64
C TYR A 219 -19.43 0.01 16.13
N LYS A 220 -18.28 -0.33 15.52
CA LYS A 220 -17.51 -1.54 15.87
C LYS A 220 -16.59 -1.39 17.08
N THR A 221 -16.37 -0.17 17.57
CA THR A 221 -15.57 0.09 18.80
C THR A 221 -16.45 0.36 20.02
N MET A 222 -17.77 0.24 19.85
CA MET A 222 -18.78 0.45 20.88
C MET A 222 -19.14 -0.85 21.56
N ASP A 223 -19.38 -0.79 22.88
CA ASP A 223 -19.99 -1.91 23.59
C ASP A 223 -21.41 -2.19 23.04
N GLU A 224 -21.91 -3.41 23.27
CA GLU A 224 -23.23 -3.82 22.77
C GLU A 224 -24.35 -2.89 23.24
N ASP A 225 -24.21 -2.31 24.45
CA ASP A 225 -25.17 -1.37 25.04
C ASP A 225 -25.23 -0.05 24.23
N ALA A 226 -24.09 0.51 23.83
CA ALA A 226 -23.98 1.70 22.98
C ALA A 226 -24.46 1.45 21.56
N GLN A 227 -24.16 0.27 21.00
CA GLN A 227 -24.66 -0.15 19.70
C GLN A 227 -26.19 -0.26 19.70
N PHE A 228 -26.78 -0.84 20.74
CA PHE A 228 -28.23 -0.92 20.86
C PHE A 228 -28.87 0.47 20.99
N LEU A 229 -28.31 1.35 21.83
CA LEU A 229 -28.80 2.71 22.02
C LEU A 229 -28.78 3.54 20.72
N LEU A 230 -27.69 3.42 19.96
CA LEU A 230 -27.55 4.11 18.69
C LEU A 230 -28.58 3.63 17.67
N LEU A 231 -28.86 2.33 17.61
CA LEU A 231 -29.89 1.77 16.74
C LEU A 231 -31.28 2.28 17.12
N GLN A 232 -31.59 2.35 18.42
CA GLN A 232 -32.86 2.89 18.89
C GLN A 232 -33.02 4.38 18.52
N LEU A 233 -31.94 5.14 18.57
CA LEU A 233 -31.92 6.55 18.18
C LEU A 233 -32.12 6.72 16.66
N GLN A 234 -31.43 5.93 15.84
CA GLN A 234 -31.53 5.96 14.38
C GLN A 234 -32.90 5.52 13.85
N ARG A 235 -33.63 4.68 14.58
CA ARG A 235 -34.97 4.22 14.18
C ARG A 235 -36.08 5.26 14.42
N ARG A 236 -35.78 6.34 15.14
CA ARG A 236 -36.75 7.40 15.41
C ARG A 236 -36.71 8.44 14.31
N ALA A 237 -37.88 8.92 13.91
CA ALA A 237 -38.01 9.88 12.81
C ALA A 237 -37.32 11.24 13.09
N ASP A 238 -37.21 11.63 14.36
CA ASP A 238 -36.56 12.86 14.81
C ASP A 238 -35.10 12.64 15.23
N HIS A 239 -34.60 11.41 15.16
CA HIS A 239 -33.30 10.98 15.69
C HIS A 239 -33.03 11.47 17.11
N PHE A 240 -34.10 11.61 17.91
CA PHE A 240 -34.06 12.16 19.26
C PHE A 240 -34.56 11.14 20.27
N LEU A 241 -33.85 11.01 21.37
CA LEU A 241 -34.24 10.16 22.47
C LEU A 241 -34.44 11.02 23.73
N PRO A 242 -35.65 11.07 24.31
CA PRO A 242 -35.97 11.88 25.48
C PRO A 242 -35.45 11.23 26.77
N PHE A 243 -34.21 10.78 26.74
CA PHE A 243 -33.49 10.18 27.87
C PHE A 243 -32.07 10.73 27.88
N ASN A 244 -31.60 11.10 29.06
CA ASN A 244 -30.26 11.62 29.32
C ASN A 244 -29.69 10.99 30.61
N ASP A 245 -28.50 11.42 31.02
CA ASP A 245 -27.84 10.88 32.22
C ASP A 245 -28.62 11.16 33.53
N LYS A 246 -29.52 12.15 33.52
CA LYS A 246 -30.41 12.52 34.63
C LYS A 246 -31.70 11.69 34.69
N SER A 247 -32.05 10.93 33.65
CA SER A 247 -33.28 10.15 33.61
C SER A 247 -33.39 9.12 34.76
N ALA A 248 -34.64 8.82 35.16
CA ALA A 248 -34.94 7.93 36.27
C ALA A 248 -34.52 6.47 35.97
N PRO A 249 -33.91 5.74 36.93
CA PRO A 249 -33.48 4.36 36.72
C PRO A 249 -34.60 3.43 36.26
N GLU A 250 -35.81 3.55 36.84
CA GLU A 250 -36.95 2.70 36.47
C GLU A 250 -37.39 2.93 35.02
N ALA A 251 -37.38 4.20 34.57
CA ALA A 251 -37.74 4.56 33.20
C ALA A 251 -36.74 4.03 32.18
N ILE A 252 -35.44 4.14 32.47
CA ILE A 252 -34.35 3.59 31.63
C ILE A 252 -34.49 2.07 31.54
N LYS A 253 -34.68 1.39 32.67
CA LYS A 253 -34.80 -0.07 32.71
C LYS A 253 -36.02 -0.57 31.96
N LYS A 254 -37.17 0.12 32.09
CA LYS A 254 -38.41 -0.23 31.39
C LYS A 254 -38.30 -0.05 29.88
N GLN A 255 -37.61 0.99 29.42
CA GLN A 255 -37.52 1.31 28.01
C GLN A 255 -36.42 0.55 27.26
N PHE A 256 -35.25 0.37 27.89
CA PHE A 256 -34.05 -0.18 27.23
C PHE A 256 -33.54 -1.49 27.85
N GLY A 257 -34.09 -1.92 28.99
CA GLY A 257 -33.57 -3.07 29.74
C GLY A 257 -32.25 -2.80 30.48
N PHE A 258 -31.72 -1.57 30.40
CA PHE A 258 -30.43 -1.20 30.99
C PHE A 258 -30.54 -0.79 32.45
N SER A 259 -29.49 -1.08 33.24
CA SER A 259 -29.26 -0.34 34.48
C SER A 259 -28.83 1.10 34.19
N LYS A 260 -29.03 2.02 35.13
CA LYS A 260 -28.55 3.41 35.00
C LYS A 260 -27.04 3.51 34.75
N SER A 261 -26.26 2.55 35.28
CA SER A 261 -24.81 2.48 35.06
C SER A 261 -24.44 2.10 33.63
N GLN A 262 -25.12 1.11 33.04
CA GLN A 262 -24.94 0.68 31.65
C GLN A 262 -25.35 1.80 30.69
N PHE A 263 -26.48 2.43 30.95
CA PHE A 263 -26.96 3.55 30.15
C PHE A 263 -25.96 4.72 30.13
N LYS A 264 -25.42 5.12 31.29
CA LYS A 264 -24.38 6.18 31.36
C LYS A 264 -23.09 5.79 30.64
N ARG A 265 -22.68 4.51 30.71
CA ARG A 265 -21.51 4.01 29.98
C ARG A 265 -21.74 4.12 28.48
N ALA A 266 -22.86 3.60 27.99
CA ALA A 266 -23.23 3.65 26.59
C ALA A 266 -23.32 5.09 26.05
N LEU A 267 -23.95 6.00 26.80
CA LEU A 267 -23.95 7.43 26.49
C LEU A 267 -22.54 8.03 26.41
N GLY A 268 -21.67 7.67 27.36
CA GLY A 268 -20.28 8.12 27.37
C GLY A 268 -19.49 7.66 26.16
N HIS A 269 -19.69 6.41 25.73
CA HIS A 269 -19.08 5.88 24.49
C HIS A 269 -19.62 6.61 23.25
N LEU A 270 -20.94 6.81 23.15
CA LEU A 270 -21.59 7.54 22.06
C LEU A 270 -21.13 9.00 21.96
N TYR A 271 -21.00 9.67 23.11
CA TYR A 271 -20.54 11.05 23.18
C TYR A 271 -19.06 11.17 22.81
N LYS A 272 -18.19 10.28 23.32
CA LYS A 272 -16.77 10.24 22.94
C LYS A 272 -16.56 9.95 21.45
N ALA A 273 -17.41 9.10 20.87
CA ALA A 273 -17.42 8.82 19.44
C ALA A 273 -18.03 9.96 18.59
N ARG A 274 -18.51 11.04 19.22
CA ARG A 274 -19.16 12.20 18.58
C ARG A 274 -20.39 11.84 17.75
N LEU A 275 -21.10 10.76 18.13
CA LEU A 275 -22.31 10.32 17.43
C LEU A 275 -23.58 10.94 18.01
N ILE A 276 -23.52 11.46 19.24
CA ILE A 276 -24.65 12.11 19.89
C ILE A 276 -24.22 13.41 20.57
N THR A 277 -25.17 14.34 20.68
CA THR A 277 -25.08 15.51 21.56
C THR A 277 -26.13 15.37 22.66
N GLN A 278 -25.76 15.75 23.89
CA GLN A 278 -26.72 15.78 24.99
C GLN A 278 -27.33 17.18 25.10
N VAL A 279 -28.64 17.24 25.16
CA VAL A 279 -29.43 18.45 25.44
C VAL A 279 -30.23 18.24 26.72
N ASP A 280 -30.74 19.31 27.33
CA ASP A 280 -31.45 19.19 28.61
C ASP A 280 -32.65 18.22 28.56
N GLN A 281 -33.27 18.08 27.38
CA GLN A 281 -34.45 17.23 27.17
C GLN A 281 -34.10 15.78 26.75
N GLY A 282 -32.84 15.45 26.45
CA GLY A 282 -32.49 14.14 25.93
C GLY A 282 -31.16 14.08 25.18
N ILE A 283 -31.04 13.13 24.27
CA ILE A 283 -29.90 13.01 23.36
C ILE A 283 -30.37 13.12 21.91
N GLN A 284 -29.59 13.83 21.10
CA GLN A 284 -29.81 14.00 19.67
C GLN A 284 -28.68 13.29 18.93
N LEU A 285 -29.01 12.58 17.86
CA LEU A 285 -27.99 12.07 16.93
C LEU A 285 -27.29 13.27 16.30
N VAL A 286 -25.96 13.31 16.37
CA VAL A 286 -25.20 14.24 15.56
C VAL A 286 -25.32 13.73 14.14
N GLU A 287 -26.01 14.48 13.27
CA GLU A 287 -25.85 14.25 11.84
C GLU A 287 -24.36 14.34 11.57
N SER A 288 -23.77 13.23 11.13
CA SER A 288 -22.47 13.30 10.51
C SER A 288 -22.65 14.25 9.34
N ASP A 289 -22.18 15.49 9.48
CA ASP A 289 -21.78 16.33 8.37
C ASP A 289 -20.66 15.58 7.63
N ASP A 290 -21.06 14.54 6.88
CA ASP A 290 -20.36 14.06 5.70
C ASP A 290 -20.52 15.06 4.54
N THR A 291 -21.13 16.23 4.82
CA THR A 291 -21.25 17.42 4.00
C THR A 291 -20.58 18.60 4.71
N THR A 292 -19.26 18.66 4.72
CA THR A 292 -18.57 19.97 4.79
C THR A 292 -17.23 19.88 4.06
N ASN A 293 -17.21 20.45 2.85
CA ASN A 293 -16.07 20.89 2.02
C ASN A 293 -14.77 20.10 2.02
#